data_AF-A0A7W2KKC2-F1
#
_entry.id   AF-A0A7W2KKC2-F1
#
_cell.length_a   1.000
_cell.length_b   1.000
_cell.length_c   1.000
_cell.angle_alpha   90.00
_cell.angle_beta   90.00
_cell.angle_gamma   90.00
#
_symmetry.space_group_name_H-M   'P 1'
#
loop_
_entity.id
_entity.type
_entity.pdbx_description
1 polymer ?
#
loop_
_entity_poly.entity_id
_entity_poly.type
_entity_poly.pdbx_seq_one_letter_code
_entity_poly.pdbx_strand_id
1 'polypeptide(L)'
;MYTDAAPAERWTFTPIEVKYKDVQSPAWNFETVLQARAWECSQQADMGYILYSQLRGYGSSKRPDENAQALADCQQYAYQQGNEAIARLKQAKVSAKTLDLSKDLYAKWSAYLAGMSIYAPKDRLAANQYEASRRALLAEDKFSQ
;
A
#
# COMPACT_ATOMS: atom_id res chain seq x y z
N MET A 1 16.81 32.33 -29.26
CA MET A 1 17.57 31.11 -28.96
C MET A 1 16.71 30.26 -28.05
N TYR A 2 16.46 29.02 -28.45
CA TYR A 2 15.61 28.05 -27.76
C TYR A 2 16.21 27.64 -26.42
N THR A 3 15.40 27.67 -25.38
CA THR A 3 15.28 26.55 -24.43
C THR A 3 13.85 26.56 -23.90
N ASP A 4 12.93 25.98 -24.67
CA ASP A 4 11.74 25.38 -24.08
C ASP A 4 12.26 24.24 -23.20
N ALA A 5 12.45 24.52 -21.92
CA ALA A 5 12.64 23.46 -20.94
C ALA A 5 11.41 22.58 -21.05
N ALA A 6 11.60 21.32 -21.47
CA ALA A 6 10.52 20.34 -21.45
C ALA A 6 9.81 20.45 -20.10
N PRO A 7 8.46 20.50 -20.06
CA PRO A 7 7.74 20.60 -18.80
C PRO A 7 8.27 19.49 -17.90
N ALA A 8 8.72 19.86 -16.70
CA ALA A 8 9.21 18.89 -15.72
C ALA A 8 8.15 17.80 -15.58
N GLU A 9 8.57 16.55 -15.70
CA GLU A 9 7.66 15.39 -15.61
C GLU A 9 6.95 15.47 -14.25
N ARG A 10 5.62 15.58 -14.28
CA ARG A 10 4.81 15.68 -13.06
C ARG A 10 4.96 14.40 -12.25
N TRP A 11 5.03 14.54 -10.94
CA TRP A 11 5.07 13.38 -10.07
C TRP A 11 3.71 12.66 -10.09
N THR A 12 3.64 11.51 -10.76
CA THR A 12 2.40 10.73 -10.90
C THR A 12 2.57 9.31 -10.38
N PHE A 13 1.53 8.80 -9.72
CA PHE A 13 1.48 7.40 -9.33
C PHE A 13 1.23 6.50 -10.55
N THR A 14 2.08 5.49 -10.73
CA THR A 14 1.95 4.47 -11.77
C THR A 14 1.86 3.10 -11.10
N PRO A 15 0.69 2.43 -11.12
CA PRO A 15 0.52 1.14 -10.46
C PRO A 15 1.28 0.03 -11.19
N ILE A 16 1.87 -0.87 -10.41
CA ILE A 16 2.45 -2.13 -10.89
C ILE A 16 1.35 -3.17 -10.99
N GLU A 17 1.37 -3.99 -12.04
CA GLU A 17 0.44 -5.10 -12.18
C GLU A 17 0.77 -6.22 -11.17
N VAL A 18 -0.24 -6.69 -10.43
CA VAL A 18 -0.11 -7.89 -9.58
C VAL A 18 -0.96 -9.00 -10.16
N LYS A 19 -0.30 -10.08 -10.59
CA LYS A 19 -0.95 -11.26 -11.16
C LYS A 19 -1.18 -12.31 -10.09
N TYR A 20 -2.40 -12.83 -10.06
CA TYR A 20 -2.73 -14.03 -9.30
C TYR A 20 -1.99 -15.22 -9.90
N LYS A 21 -1.47 -16.09 -9.04
CA LYS A 21 -0.77 -17.31 -9.43
C LYS A 21 -1.63 -18.50 -9.05
N ASP A 22 -2.01 -19.31 -10.03
CA ASP A 22 -2.86 -20.49 -9.82
C ASP A 22 -2.18 -21.56 -8.94
N VAL A 23 -0.86 -21.59 -8.95
CA VAL A 23 -0.04 -22.50 -8.11
C VAL A 23 0.04 -22.07 -6.65
N GLN A 24 -0.48 -20.89 -6.30
CA GLN A 24 -0.46 -20.35 -4.94
C GLN A 24 -1.85 -20.41 -4.32
N SER A 25 -1.90 -20.51 -3.00
CA SER A 25 -3.17 -20.53 -2.28
C SER A 25 -3.94 -19.21 -2.48
N PRO A 26 -5.28 -19.22 -2.31
CA PRO A 26 -6.08 -18.00 -2.29
C PRO A 26 -5.60 -16.99 -1.24
N ALA A 27 -5.18 -17.46 -0.07
CA ALA A 27 -4.68 -16.62 1.02
C ALA A 27 -3.34 -15.95 0.66
N TRP A 28 -2.43 -16.69 0.02
CA TRP A 28 -1.17 -16.13 -0.47
C TRP A 28 -1.40 -15.05 -1.53
N ASN A 29 -2.26 -15.33 -2.51
CA ASN A 29 -2.58 -14.36 -3.56
C ASN A 29 -3.23 -13.08 -2.98
N PHE A 30 -4.14 -13.24 -2.01
CA PHE A 30 -4.74 -12.13 -1.29
C PHE A 30 -3.68 -11.28 -0.57
N GLU A 31 -2.80 -11.92 0.20
CA GLU A 31 -1.71 -11.25 0.92
C GLU A 31 -0.77 -10.50 -0.03
N THR A 32 -0.42 -11.12 -1.16
CA THR A 32 0.50 -10.54 -2.16
C THR A 32 -0.07 -9.26 -2.76
N VAL A 33 -1.39 -9.21 -3.03
CA VAL A 33 -2.04 -7.97 -3.47
C VAL A 33 -1.89 -6.89 -2.40
N LEU A 34 -2.22 -7.19 -1.14
CA LEU A 34 -2.13 -6.20 -0.06
C LEU A 34 -0.69 -5.72 0.17
N GLN A 35 0.28 -6.62 0.13
CA GLN A 35 1.70 -6.30 0.28
C GLN A 35 2.20 -5.37 -0.82
N ALA A 36 1.90 -5.69 -2.08
CA ALA A 36 2.30 -4.86 -3.20
C ALA A 36 1.73 -3.43 -3.08
N ARG A 37 0.43 -3.30 -2.76
CA ARG A 37 -0.20 -1.98 -2.61
C ARG A 37 0.32 -1.20 -1.41
N ALA A 38 0.56 -1.87 -0.28
CA ALA A 38 1.18 -1.23 0.89
C ALA A 38 2.59 -0.72 0.57
N TRP A 39 3.36 -1.50 -0.20
CA TRP A 39 4.70 -1.11 -0.60
C TRP A 39 4.67 0.11 -1.54
N GLU A 40 3.85 0.11 -2.59
CA GLU A 40 3.76 1.25 -3.52
C GLU A 40 3.37 2.55 -2.81
N CYS A 41 2.34 2.52 -1.95
CA CYS A 41 1.91 3.73 -1.25
C CYS A 41 2.92 4.15 -0.19
N SER A 42 3.64 3.21 0.41
CA SER A 42 4.78 3.51 1.28
C SER A 42 5.87 4.26 0.52
N GLN A 43 6.19 3.87 -0.72
CA GLN A 43 7.17 4.59 -1.53
C GLN A 43 6.70 6.03 -1.81
N GLN A 44 5.42 6.23 -2.15
CA GLN A 44 4.87 7.58 -2.37
C GLN A 44 4.94 8.44 -1.09
N ALA A 45 4.57 7.86 0.05
CA ALA A 45 4.61 8.54 1.34
C ALA A 45 6.04 8.92 1.75
N ASP A 46 6.99 7.99 1.64
CA ASP A 46 8.39 8.23 2.01
C ASP A 46 9.03 9.30 1.12
N MET A 47 8.81 9.22 -0.20
CA MET A 47 9.33 10.21 -1.14
C MET A 47 8.74 11.60 -0.90
N GLY A 48 7.42 11.68 -0.71
CA GLY A 48 6.76 12.94 -0.38
C GLY A 48 7.23 13.52 0.94
N TYR A 49 7.44 12.68 1.96
CA TYR A 49 7.95 13.11 3.26
C TYR A 49 9.39 13.61 3.23
N ILE A 50 10.27 12.96 2.47
CA ILE A 50 11.64 13.43 2.24
C ILE A 50 11.61 14.83 1.62
N LEU A 51 10.85 15.01 0.53
CA LEU A 51 10.75 16.30 -0.15
C LEU A 51 10.15 17.38 0.75
N TYR A 52 9.05 17.06 1.45
CA TYR A 52 8.44 17.97 2.41
C TYR A 52 9.44 18.42 3.48
N SER A 53 10.17 17.47 4.08
CA SER A 53 11.16 17.73 5.12
C SER A 53 12.30 18.60 4.61
N GLN A 54 12.78 18.38 3.39
CA GLN A 54 13.80 19.22 2.75
C GLN A 54 13.29 20.64 2.53
N LEU A 55 12.11 20.81 1.94
CA LEU A 55 11.50 22.13 1.72
C LEU A 55 11.40 22.92 3.03
N ARG A 56 10.95 22.26 4.11
CA ARG A 56 10.89 22.89 5.44
C ARG A 56 12.27 23.20 6.01
N GLY A 57 13.23 22.30 5.87
CA GLY A 57 14.62 22.51 6.30
C GLY A 57 15.27 23.72 5.63
N TYR A 58 14.91 24.02 4.38
CA TYR A 58 15.35 25.22 3.65
C TYR A 58 14.46 26.46 3.85
N GLY A 59 13.53 26.44 4.80
CA GLY A 59 12.65 27.58 5.10
C GLY A 59 11.56 27.83 4.05
N SER A 60 11.31 26.90 3.13
CA SER A 60 10.27 27.03 2.12
C SER A 60 8.88 26.83 2.70
N SER A 61 7.93 27.65 2.24
CA SER A 61 6.50 27.47 2.51
C SER A 61 5.80 26.57 1.48
N LYS A 62 6.50 26.19 0.39
CA LYS A 62 5.94 25.36 -0.69
C LYS A 62 5.49 24.00 -0.16
N ARG A 63 4.38 23.51 -0.70
CA ARG A 63 3.86 22.16 -0.43
C ARG A 63 4.10 21.28 -1.66
N PRO A 64 4.52 20.03 -1.47
CA PRO A 64 4.68 19.08 -2.57
C PRO A 64 3.32 18.47 -2.95
N ASP A 65 2.45 19.29 -3.54
CA ASP A 65 1.06 18.93 -3.83
C ASP A 65 0.95 17.76 -4.83
N GLU A 66 1.88 17.64 -5.79
CA GLU A 66 1.91 16.51 -6.72
C GLU A 66 2.19 15.18 -6.00
N ASN A 67 3.08 15.16 -5.01
CA ASN A 67 3.31 13.99 -4.17
C ASN A 67 2.11 13.67 -3.28
N ALA A 68 1.39 14.70 -2.81
CA ALA A 68 0.16 14.52 -2.04
C ALA A 68 -0.91 13.83 -2.89
N GLN A 69 -1.07 14.29 -4.14
CA GLN A 69 -2.01 13.70 -5.08
C GLN A 69 -1.60 12.27 -5.44
N ALA A 70 -0.33 12.01 -5.74
CA ALA A 70 0.15 10.66 -6.07
C ALA A 70 -0.05 9.67 -4.91
N LEU A 71 0.14 10.11 -3.65
CA LEU A 71 -0.18 9.27 -2.49
C LEU A 71 -1.69 9.00 -2.40
N ALA A 72 -2.54 10.01 -2.59
CA ALA A 72 -3.99 9.85 -2.56
C ALA A 72 -4.47 8.89 -3.66
N ASP A 73 -3.96 9.04 -4.89
CA ASP A 73 -4.26 8.15 -6.02
C ASP A 73 -3.81 6.72 -5.71
N CYS A 74 -2.63 6.55 -5.12
CA CYS A 74 -2.16 5.24 -4.68
C CYS A 74 -3.09 4.62 -3.63
N GLN A 75 -3.48 5.37 -2.60
CA GLN A 75 -4.37 4.88 -1.54
C GLN A 75 -5.72 4.48 -2.11
N GLN A 76 -6.31 5.28 -3.00
CA GLN A 76 -7.57 4.96 -3.67
C GLN A 76 -7.45 3.67 -4.48
N TYR A 77 -6.42 3.56 -5.32
CA TYR A 77 -6.17 2.36 -6.12
C TYR A 77 -5.92 1.13 -5.23
N ALA A 78 -5.16 1.29 -4.15
CA ALA A 78 -4.90 0.26 -3.17
C ALA A 78 -6.20 -0.27 -2.56
N TYR A 79 -7.09 0.60 -2.08
CA TYR A 79 -8.39 0.19 -1.53
C TYR A 79 -9.26 -0.54 -2.55
N GLN A 80 -9.28 -0.10 -3.81
CA GLN A 80 -10.00 -0.82 -4.85
C GLN A 80 -9.47 -2.26 -4.99
N GLN A 81 -8.15 -2.42 -5.15
CA GLN A 81 -7.52 -3.72 -5.32
C GLN A 81 -7.65 -4.60 -4.07
N GLY A 82 -7.55 -4.03 -2.87
CA GLY A 82 -7.76 -4.74 -1.62
C GLY A 82 -9.20 -5.25 -1.45
N ASN A 83 -10.19 -4.43 -1.80
CA ASN A 83 -11.61 -4.82 -1.80
C ASN A 83 -11.90 -5.95 -2.80
N GLU A 84 -11.32 -5.89 -4.00
CA GLU A 84 -11.41 -6.97 -4.99
C GLU A 84 -10.75 -8.26 -4.47
N ALA A 85 -9.58 -8.14 -3.84
CA ALA A 85 -8.84 -9.29 -3.32
C ALA A 85 -9.59 -10.00 -2.18
N ILE A 86 -10.17 -9.27 -1.22
CA ILE A 86 -10.96 -9.88 -0.15
C ILE A 86 -12.27 -10.50 -0.67
N ALA A 87 -12.88 -9.91 -1.71
CA ALA A 87 -14.06 -10.50 -2.36
C ALA A 87 -13.72 -11.84 -3.04
N ARG A 88 -12.61 -11.90 -3.78
CA ARG A 88 -12.10 -13.14 -4.40
C ARG A 88 -11.78 -14.20 -3.34
N LEU A 89 -11.14 -13.81 -2.24
CA LEU A 89 -10.84 -14.74 -1.14
C LEU A 89 -12.11 -15.35 -0.54
N LYS A 90 -13.16 -14.55 -0.32
CA LYS A 90 -14.46 -15.04 0.16
C LYS A 90 -15.09 -16.06 -0.80
N GLN A 91 -14.95 -15.85 -2.12
CA GLN A 91 -15.45 -16.77 -3.14
C GLN A 91 -14.65 -18.08 -3.20
N ALA A 92 -13.37 -18.05 -2.83
CA ALA A 92 -12.49 -19.22 -2.83
C ALA A 92 -12.77 -20.25 -1.71
N LYS A 93 -13.73 -19.98 -0.81
CA LYS A 93 -14.18 -20.89 0.26
C LYS A 93 -13.02 -21.42 1.12
N VAL A 94 -12.08 -20.55 1.50
CA VAL A 94 -11.01 -20.86 2.45
C VAL A 94 -11.59 -21.26 3.82
N SER A 95 -10.76 -21.85 4.68
CA SER A 95 -11.17 -22.20 6.05
C SER A 95 -11.67 -20.96 6.83
N ALA A 96 -12.54 -21.17 7.82
CA ALA A 96 -13.04 -20.09 8.67
C ALA A 96 -11.89 -19.32 9.35
N LYS A 97 -10.87 -20.03 9.82
CA LYS A 97 -9.69 -19.45 10.47
C LYS A 97 -8.86 -18.61 9.50
N THR A 98 -8.61 -19.10 8.28
CA THR A 98 -7.94 -18.34 7.21
C THR A 98 -8.73 -17.08 6.85
N LEU A 99 -10.07 -17.17 6.77
CA LEU A 99 -10.93 -16.03 6.47
C LEU A 99 -10.86 -14.96 7.56
N ASP A 100 -10.87 -15.34 8.84
CA ASP A 100 -10.81 -14.39 9.95
C ASP A 100 -9.44 -13.71 10.05
N LEU A 101 -8.34 -14.46 9.87
CA LEU A 101 -7.00 -13.88 9.76
C LEU A 101 -6.88 -12.93 8.56
N SER A 102 -7.55 -13.23 7.45
CA SER A 102 -7.55 -12.36 6.27
C SER A 102 -8.32 -11.06 6.49
N LYS A 103 -9.43 -11.10 7.24
CA LYS A 103 -10.15 -9.88 7.66
C LYS A 103 -9.31 -9.02 8.60
N ASP A 104 -8.64 -9.64 9.57
CA ASP A 104 -7.72 -8.95 10.47
C ASP A 104 -6.56 -8.28 9.71
N LEU A 105 -5.94 -9.02 8.78
CA LEU A 105 -4.93 -8.48 7.87
C LEU A 105 -5.47 -7.29 7.07
N TYR A 106 -6.66 -7.43 6.48
CA TYR A 106 -7.28 -6.34 5.72
C TYR A 106 -7.51 -5.09 6.56
N ALA A 107 -7.99 -5.25 7.80
CA ALA A 107 -8.24 -4.14 8.71
C ALA A 107 -6.95 -3.40 9.09
N LYS A 108 -5.90 -4.14 9.45
CA LYS A 108 -4.59 -3.57 9.82
C LYS A 108 -3.87 -2.94 8.63
N TRP A 109 -3.95 -3.58 7.46
CA TRP A 109 -3.47 -3.01 6.20
C TRP A 109 -4.19 -1.71 5.85
N SER A 110 -5.52 -1.67 6.00
CA SER A 110 -6.33 -0.48 5.74
C SER A 110 -5.97 0.67 6.67
N ALA A 111 -5.76 0.39 7.96
CA ALA A 111 -5.33 1.37 8.95
C ALA A 111 -3.91 1.88 8.67
N TYR A 112 -2.99 0.98 8.30
CA TYR A 112 -1.63 1.35 7.92
C TYR A 112 -1.60 2.27 6.69
N LEU A 113 -2.38 1.95 5.64
CA LEU A 113 -2.51 2.80 4.45
C LEU A 113 -3.11 4.17 4.78
N ALA A 114 -4.19 4.22 5.56
CA ALA A 114 -4.85 5.46 5.95
C ALA A 114 -3.93 6.37 6.77
N GLY A 115 -3.01 5.80 7.56
CA GLY A 115 -2.02 6.53 8.34
C GLY A 115 -0.84 7.07 7.53
N MET A 116 -0.71 6.72 6.25
CA MET A 116 0.36 7.24 5.41
C MET A 116 0.12 8.71 5.07
N SER A 117 1.19 9.50 5.14
CA SER A 117 1.17 10.93 4.86
C SER A 117 2.52 11.35 4.32
N ILE A 118 2.54 12.36 3.45
CA ILE A 118 3.76 13.03 3.04
C ILE A 118 4.23 14.08 4.07
N TYR A 119 3.43 14.36 5.09
CA TYR A 119 3.72 15.42 6.07
C TYR A 119 4.24 14.90 7.40
N ALA A 120 4.21 13.59 7.60
CA ALA A 120 4.61 12.94 8.83
C ALA A 120 5.30 11.61 8.52
N PRO A 121 6.22 11.15 9.38
CA PRO A 121 6.78 9.81 9.24
C PRO A 121 5.68 8.75 9.39
N LYS A 122 5.86 7.61 8.73
CA LYS A 122 4.92 6.48 8.80
C LYS A 122 4.73 5.99 10.24
N ASP A 123 3.49 5.62 10.56
CA ASP A 123 3.15 5.02 11.85
C ASP A 123 3.78 3.62 11.97
N ARG A 124 4.82 3.53 12.83
CA ARG A 124 5.54 2.29 13.09
C ARG A 124 4.67 1.24 13.79
N LEU A 125 3.75 1.67 14.64
CA LEU A 125 2.85 0.74 15.33
C LEU A 125 1.90 0.09 14.34
N ALA A 126 1.26 0.89 13.48
CA ALA A 126 0.38 0.38 12.43
C ALA A 126 1.14 -0.54 11.45
N ALA A 127 2.36 -0.17 11.05
CA ALA A 127 3.22 -1.02 10.21
C ALA A 127 3.51 -2.37 10.88
N ASN A 128 3.88 -2.38 12.15
CA ASN A 128 4.17 -3.60 12.90
C ASN A 128 2.93 -4.49 13.07
N GLN A 129 1.76 -3.90 13.32
CA GLN A 129 0.50 -4.63 13.42
C GLN A 129 0.14 -5.29 12.09
N TYR A 130 0.24 -4.55 10.99
CA TYR A 130 0.07 -5.06 9.63
C TYR A 130 1.01 -6.25 9.37
N GLU A 131 2.32 -6.09 9.59
CA GLU A 131 3.32 -7.15 9.42
C GLU A 131 3.02 -8.40 10.26
N ALA A 132 2.61 -8.21 11.52
CA ALA A 132 2.24 -9.32 12.41
C ALA A 132 1.02 -10.09 11.88
N SER A 133 -0.03 -9.39 11.44
CA SER A 133 -1.21 -10.05 10.84
C SER A 133 -0.88 -10.77 9.53
N ARG A 134 0.05 -10.24 8.74
CA ARG A 134 0.50 -10.86 7.49
C ARG A 134 1.20 -12.18 7.76
N ARG A 135 2.11 -12.19 8.74
CA ARG A 135 2.80 -13.41 9.18
C ARG A 135 1.83 -14.44 9.76
N ALA A 136 0.83 -14.00 10.51
CA ALA A 136 -0.19 -14.91 11.07
C ALA A 136 -0.98 -15.61 9.96
N LEU A 137 -1.43 -14.88 8.92
CA LEU A 137 -2.12 -15.47 7.77
C LEU A 137 -1.23 -16.47 7.02
N LEU A 138 0.00 -16.09 6.69
CA LEU A 138 0.91 -16.96 5.94
C LEU A 138 1.36 -18.19 6.74
N ALA A 139 1.44 -18.09 8.07
CA ALA A 139 1.67 -19.24 8.93
C ALA A 139 0.48 -20.20 8.87
N GLU A 140 -0.74 -19.69 9.02
CA GLU A 140 -1.95 -20.52 8.93
C GLU A 140 -2.09 -21.20 7.57
N ASP A 141 -1.82 -20.47 6.48
CA ASP A 141 -1.89 -21.00 5.12
C ASP A 141 -0.92 -22.17 4.94
N LYS A 142 0.31 -22.08 5.45
CA LYS A 142 1.28 -23.17 5.41
C LYS A 142 0.86 -24.41 6.19
N PHE A 143 0.10 -24.25 7.29
CA PHE A 143 -0.42 -25.39 8.07
C PHE A 143 -1.70 -25.99 7.49
N SER A 144 -2.38 -25.25 6.61
CA SER A 144 -3.65 -25.66 5.99
C SER A 144 -3.49 -26.29 4.60
N GLN A 145 -2.28 -26.26 4.04
CA GLN A 145 -1.89 -26.96 2.81
C GLN A 145 -1.45 -28.40 3.13
#